data_AF-A0A520LLR0-F1
#
_entry.id   AF-A0A520LLR0-F1
#
_cell.length_a   1.000
_cell.length_b   1.000
_cell.length_c   1.000
_cell.angle_alpha   90.00
_cell.angle_beta   90.00
_cell.angle_gamma   90.00
#
_symmetry.space_group_name_H-M   'P 1'
#
loop_
_entity.id
_entity.type
_entity.pdbx_description
1 polymer ?
#
loop_
_entity_poly.entity_id
_entity_poly.type
_entity_poly.pdbx_seq_one_letter_code
_entity_poly.pdbx_strand_id
1 'polypeptide(L)' 'MNFLRTLINKISIVFVALILIVSSVNANSRLEVGDWDIDDDGRADALTDGLLFLRYAFELRGDALISGLISS' A
#
# COMPACT_ATOMS: atom_id res chain seq x y z
N MET A 1 2.18 29.13 -42.84
CA MET A 1 2.11 29.35 -41.38
C MET A 1 1.08 28.45 -40.68
N ASN A 2 -0.06 28.14 -41.31
CA ASN A 2 -1.12 27.31 -40.71
C ASN A 2 -0.68 25.84 -40.51
N PHE A 3 0.05 25.28 -41.48
CA PHE A 3 0.58 23.92 -41.39
C PHE A 3 1.49 23.70 -40.17
N LEU A 4 2.43 24.62 -39.94
CA LEU A 4 3.36 24.53 -38.81
C LEU A 4 2.63 24.59 -37.46
N ARG A 5 1.60 25.44 -37.35
CA ARG A 5 0.75 25.53 -36.15
C ARG A 5 0.01 24.22 -35.89
N THR A 6 -0.59 23.62 -36.93
CA THR A 6 -1.28 22.33 -36.81
C THR A 6 -0.32 21.21 -36.41
N LEU A 7 0.89 21.20 -36.95
CA LEU A 7 1.91 20.20 -36.64
C LEU A 7 2.36 20.30 -35.18
N ILE A 8 2.66 21.50 -34.70
CA ILE A 8 3.07 21.76 -33.31
C ILE A 8 1.95 21.34 -32.34
N ASN A 9 0.69 21.67 -32.62
CA ASN A 9 -0.43 21.30 -31.77
C ASN A 9 -0.60 19.77 -31.66
N LYS A 10 -0.41 19.03 -32.76
CA LYS A 10 -0.49 17.57 -32.74
C LYS A 10 0.64 16.94 -31.92
N ILE A 11 1.86 17.45 -32.05
CA ILE A 11 3.02 16.98 -31.27
C ILE A 11 2.81 17.24 -29.78
N SER A 12 2.34 18.43 -29.40
CA SER A 12 2.04 18.75 -28.01
C SER A 12 0.96 17.84 -27.41
N ILE A 13 -0.10 17.52 -28.17
CA ILE A 13 -1.15 16.61 -27.70
C ILE A 13 -0.59 15.21 -27.44
N VAL A 14 0.24 14.68 -28.36
CA VAL A 14 0.87 13.36 -28.20
C VAL A 14 1.82 13.34 -27.01
N PHE A 15 2.59 14.41 -26.81
CA PHE A 15 3.52 14.53 -25.69
C PHE A 15 2.80 14.59 -24.34
N VAL A 16 1.72 15.37 -24.24
CA VAL A 16 0.87 15.42 -23.03
C VAL A 16 0.21 14.06 -22.77
N ALA A 17 -0.31 13.39 -23.80
CA ALA A 17 -0.89 12.06 -23.66
C ALA A 17 0.14 11.03 -23.17
N LEU A 18 1.38 11.10 -23.67
CA LEU A 18 2.46 10.21 -23.25
C LEU A 18 2.84 10.42 -21.78
N ILE A 19 2.94 11.68 -21.33
CA ILE A 19 3.21 12.00 -19.92
C ILE A 19 2.14 11.40 -19.01
N LEU A 20 0.86 11.57 -19.37
CA LEU A 20 -0.27 11.05 -18.59
C LEU A 20 -0.25 9.52 -18.48
N ILE A 21 0.08 8.81 -19.56
CA ILE A 21 0.19 7.35 -19.56
C ILE A 21 1.31 6.87 -18.63
N VAL A 22 2.49 7.52 -18.68
CA VAL A 22 3.63 7.16 -17.82
C VAL A 22 3.32 7.41 -16.34
N SER A 23 2.62 8.50 -16.01
CA SER A 23 2.19 8.76 -14.63
C SER A 23 1.21 7.72 -14.08
N SER A 24 0.35 7.13 -14.93
CA SER A 24 -0.61 6.10 -14.52
C SER A 24 0.07 4.80 -14.06
N VAL A 25 1.21 4.43 -14.64
CA VAL A 25 1.95 3.20 -14.27
C VAL A 25 2.53 3.31 -12.85
N ASN A 26 2.83 4.52 -12.41
CA ASN A 26 3.42 4.80 -11.10
C ASN A 26 2.38 5.07 -9.99
N ALA A 27 1.08 5.08 -10.34
CA ALA A 27 -0.03 5.29 -9.41
C ALA A 27 -0.63 3.99 -8.86
N ASN A 28 0.05 2.85 -9.04
CA ASN A 28 -0.26 1.61 -8.35
C ASN A 28 0.27 1.64 -6.91
N SER A 29 -0.01 2.71 -6.17
CA SER A 29 0.10 2.67 -4.72
C SER A 29 -1.00 1.72 -4.26
N ARG A 30 -0.63 0.46 -3.97
CA ARG A 30 -1.48 -0.44 -3.20
C ARG A 30 -2.03 0.38 -2.04
N LEU A 31 -3.34 0.41 -1.90
CA LEU A 31 -3.95 0.91 -0.68
C LEU A 31 -3.33 0.08 0.44
N GLU A 32 -2.45 0.67 1.24
CA GLU A 32 -2.11 0.15 2.56
C GLU A 32 -3.40 0.25 3.38
N VAL A 33 -4.33 -0.67 3.13
CA VAL A 33 -5.21 -1.14 4.18
C VAL A 33 -4.25 -1.67 5.23
N GLY A 34 -4.19 -1.00 6.38
CA GLY A 34 -3.14 -1.16 7.38
C GLY A 34 -2.73 -2.62 7.56
N ASP A 35 -1.41 -2.83 7.63
CA ASP A 35 -0.86 -4.16 7.76
C ASP A 35 -1.46 -4.85 8.99
N TRP A 36 -2.11 -5.99 8.76
CA TRP A 36 -2.75 -6.77 9.82
C TRP A 36 -1.77 -7.72 10.51
N ASP A 37 -0.53 -7.77 10.00
CA ASP A 37 0.64 -8.38 10.63
C ASP A 37 1.09 -7.53 11.84
N ILE A 38 0.45 -7.78 12.99
CA ILE A 38 0.65 -7.10 14.26
C ILE A 38 1.92 -7.63 14.95
N ASP A 39 2.29 -8.89 14.72
CA ASP A 39 3.50 -9.50 15.31
C ASP A 39 4.76 -9.42 14.42
N ASP A 40 4.65 -8.85 13.23
CA ASP A 40 5.72 -8.51 12.28
C ASP A 40 6.49 -9.75 11.78
N ASP A 41 5.76 -10.85 11.54
CA ASP A 41 6.33 -12.12 11.05
C ASP A 41 6.34 -12.25 9.51
N GLY A 42 5.79 -11.25 8.83
CA GLY A 42 5.61 -11.18 7.38
C GLY A 42 4.30 -11.80 6.88
N ARG A 43 3.39 -12.20 7.78
CA ARG A 43 2.11 -12.84 7.46
C ARG A 43 0.99 -12.27 8.33
N ALA A 44 0.01 -11.65 7.67
CA ALA A 44 -1.26 -11.34 8.31
C ALA A 44 -2.07 -12.64 8.54
N ASP A 45 -1.98 -13.21 9.73
CA ASP A 45 -2.63 -14.44 10.14
C ASP A 45 -3.60 -14.23 11.32
N ALA A 46 -4.70 -14.98 11.36
CA ALA A 46 -5.71 -14.78 12.41
C ALA A 46 -5.29 -15.31 13.79
N LEU A 47 -4.31 -16.21 13.86
CA LEU A 47 -3.95 -16.94 15.07
C LEU A 47 -2.92 -16.16 15.90
N THR A 48 -1.85 -15.66 15.29
CA THR A 48 -0.82 -14.86 15.95
C THR A 48 -1.29 -13.41 16.10
N ASP A 49 -1.66 -12.74 15.00
CA ASP A 49 -2.08 -11.34 15.03
C ASP A 49 -3.39 -11.15 15.79
N GLY A 50 -4.39 -11.96 15.44
CA GLY A 50 -5.73 -11.88 16.03
C GLY A 50 -5.72 -12.15 17.53
N LEU A 51 -4.91 -13.12 17.99
CA LEU A 51 -4.77 -13.40 19.42
C LEU A 51 -4.01 -12.28 20.15
N LEU A 52 -2.95 -11.74 19.55
CA LEU A 52 -2.19 -10.63 20.11
C LEU A 52 -3.07 -9.38 20.25
N PHE A 53 -3.91 -9.11 19.24
CA PHE A 53 -4.93 -8.06 19.26
C PHE A 53 -5.93 -8.24 20.41
N LEU A 54 -6.52 -9.43 20.56
CA LEU A 54 -7.50 -9.70 21.62
C LEU A 54 -6.89 -9.57 23.02
N ARG A 55 -5.67 -10.06 23.23
CA ARG A 55 -4.96 -9.91 24.50
C ARG A 55 -4.74 -8.43 24.84
N TYR A 56 -4.34 -7.63 23.85
CA TYR A 56 -4.20 -6.19 24.03
C TYR A 56 -5.56 -5.51 24.30
N ALA A 57 -6.64 -5.92 23.62
CA ALA A 57 -7.98 -5.41 23.83
C ALA A 57 -8.53 -5.70 25.23
N PHE A 58 -8.11 -6.80 25.85
CA PHE A 58 -8.37 -7.13 27.26
C PHE A 58 -7.35 -6.55 28.23
N GLU A 59 -6.67 -5.47 27.84
CA GLU A 59 -5.75 -4.70 28.69
C GLU A 59 -4.51 -5.46 29.19
N LEU A 60 -4.16 -6.60 28.57
CA LEU A 60 -2.86 -7.23 28.84
C LEU A 60 -1.73 -6.39 28.25
N ARG A 61 -0.66 -6.23 29.02
CA ARG A 61 0.51 -5.39 28.69
C ARG A 61 1.79 -6.07 29.18
N GLY A 62 2.93 -5.66 28.63
CA GLY A 62 4.25 -6.18 29.00
C GLY A 62 4.32 -7.71 28.85
N ASP A 63 4.92 -8.39 29.83
CA ASP A 63 5.11 -9.84 29.79
C ASP A 63 3.79 -10.61 29.67
N ALA A 64 2.69 -10.11 30.27
CA ALA A 64 1.39 -10.77 30.20
C ALA A 64 0.79 -10.76 28.77
N LEU A 65 1.18 -9.81 27.94
CA LEU A 65 0.73 -9.73 26.55
C LEU A 65 1.34 -10.87 25.71
N ILE A 66 2.63 -11.13 25.88
CA ILE A 66 3.41 -12.04 25.03
C ILE A 66 3.64 -13.42 25.65
N SER A 67 3.40 -13.59 26.96
CA SER A 67 3.63 -14.85 27.65
C SER A 67 2.79 -15.99 27.07
N GLY A 68 3.46 -17.10 26.74
CA GLY A 68 2.83 -18.29 26.16
C GLY A 68 2.29 -18.10 24.74
N LEU A 69 2.68 -17.02 24.05
CA LEU A 69 2.44 -16.89 22.62
C LEU A 69 3.34 -17.89 21.88
N ILE A 70 2.78 -18.66 20.95
CA ILE A 70 3.54 -19.56 20.08
C ILE A 70 3.63 -18.84 18.74
N SER A 71 4.81 -18.37 18.37
CA SER A 71 5.10 -17.85 17.03
C SER A 71 5.41 -19.03 16.10
N SER A 72 4.87 -19.03 14.87
CA SER A 72 4.95 -20.17 13.93
C SER A 72 5.47 -19.79 12.54
#